data_AF-A0A940XEU9-F1
#
_entry.id   AF-A0A940XEU9-F1
#
_cell.length_a   1.000
_cell.length_b   1.000
_cell.length_c   1.000
_cell.angle_alpha   90.00
_cell.angle_beta   90.00
_cell.angle_gamma   90.00
#
_symmetry.space_group_name_H-M   'P 1'
#
loop_
_entity.id
_entity.type
_entity.pdbx_description
1 polymer ?
#
loop_
_entity_poly.entity_id
_entity_poly.type
_entity_poly.pdbx_seq_one_letter_code
_entity_poly.pdbx_strand_id
1 'polypeptide(L)'
;MRQYPEITAAQRYYGRVNVEEGAHVHGVHTTTSWGATDIGLVSVGRDGRTVTVVQWGQMGTFEDARVADFKATTATAVRALY
;
A
#
# COMPACT_ATOMS: atom_id res chain seq x y z
N MET A 1 -17.75 15.69 13.96
CA MET A 1 -16.67 16.54 13.41
C MET A 1 -15.65 15.64 12.73
N ARG A 2 -15.08 16.06 11.59
CA ARG A 2 -13.97 15.36 10.92
C ARG A 2 -12.67 15.75 11.62
N GLN A 3 -11.82 14.76 11.95
CA GLN A 3 -10.59 14.97 12.73
C GLN A 3 -9.49 15.71 11.95
N TYR A 4 -9.45 15.52 10.62
CA TYR A 4 -8.51 16.17 9.70
C TYR A 4 -9.26 16.69 8.46
N PRO A 5 -10.00 17.80 8.56
CA PRO A 5 -10.73 18.39 7.43
C PRO A 5 -9.81 18.91 6.32
N GLU A 6 -8.57 19.27 6.65
CA GLU A 6 -7.55 19.82 5.77
C GLU A 6 -6.73 18.78 5.00
N ILE A 7 -6.95 17.49 5.30
CA ILE A 7 -6.30 16.36 4.63
C ILE A 7 -7.31 15.64 3.76
N THR A 8 -6.98 15.48 2.49
CA THR A 8 -7.72 14.62 1.56
C THR A 8 -6.92 13.38 1.21
N ALA A 9 -7.62 12.29 0.89
CA ALA A 9 -7.01 11.03 0.51
C ALA A 9 -7.67 10.52 -0.77
N ALA A 10 -6.85 10.11 -1.73
CA ALA A 10 -7.27 9.34 -2.89
C ALA A 10 -6.70 7.93 -2.78
N GLN A 11 -7.51 6.93 -3.13
CA GLN A 11 -7.08 5.53 -3.13
C GLN A 11 -6.99 5.00 -4.57
N ARG A 12 -6.02 4.12 -4.81
CA ARG A 12 -5.92 3.34 -6.06
C ARG A 12 -5.70 1.87 -5.73
N TYR A 13 -6.39 0.98 -6.44
CA TYR A 13 -6.13 -0.46 -6.38
C TYR A 13 -5.16 -0.86 -7.49
N TYR A 14 -4.10 -1.58 -7.13
CA TYR A 14 -3.05 -2.00 -8.07
C TYR A 14 -3.13 -3.48 -8.44
N GLY A 15 -4.16 -4.19 -7.98
CA GLY A 15 -4.37 -5.58 -8.34
C GLY A 15 -3.87 -6.58 -7.30
N ARG A 16 -4.15 -7.85 -7.60
CA ARG A 16 -3.71 -9.00 -6.81
C ARG A 16 -2.27 -9.38 -7.16
N VAL A 17 -1.51 -9.81 -6.16
CA VAL A 17 -0.23 -10.49 -6.29
C VAL A 17 -0.51 -11.99 -6.13
N ASN A 18 -0.06 -12.78 -7.10
CA ASN A 18 -0.24 -14.23 -7.09
C ASN A 18 0.87 -14.87 -6.24
N VAL A 19 0.60 -15.02 -4.94
CA VAL A 19 1.47 -15.65 -3.93
C VAL A 19 0.57 -16.31 -2.89
N GLU A 20 0.84 -17.55 -2.50
CA GLU A 20 0.00 -18.34 -1.60
C GLU A 20 -1.50 -18.19 -1.92
N GLU A 21 -2.34 -17.81 -0.95
CA GLU A 21 -3.77 -17.55 -1.19
C GLU A 21 -4.06 -16.15 -1.75
N GLY A 22 -3.04 -15.32 -1.89
CA GLY A 22 -3.04 -14.05 -2.59
C GLY A 22 -2.71 -12.88 -1.67
N ALA A 23 -2.30 -11.78 -2.30
CA ALA A 23 -2.18 -10.49 -1.64
C ALA A 23 -2.77 -9.37 -2.50
N HIS A 24 -3.33 -8.34 -1.88
CA HIS A 24 -3.94 -7.20 -2.58
C HIS A 24 -3.19 -5.91 -2.28
N VAL A 25 -2.78 -5.20 -3.33
CA VAL A 25 -2.02 -3.96 -3.21
C VAL A 25 -2.92 -2.75 -3.43
N HIS A 26 -2.90 -1.83 -2.47
CA HIS A 26 -3.59 -0.55 -2.52
C HIS A 26 -2.57 0.59 -2.36
N GLY A 27 -2.78 1.68 -3.09
CA GLY A 27 -2.10 2.94 -2.86
C GLY A 27 -3.03 3.97 -2.26
N VAL A 28 -2.48 4.82 -1.39
CA VAL A 28 -3.16 5.96 -0.80
C VAL A 28 -2.29 7.19 -1.02
N HIS A 29 -2.82 8.17 -1.72
CA HIS A 29 -2.19 9.47 -1.89
C HIS A 29 -2.92 10.46 -0.97
N THR A 30 -2.18 11.07 -0.05
CA THR A 30 -2.70 12.11 0.83
C THR A 30 -2.20 13.46 0.39
N THR A 31 -3.08 14.47 0.43
CA THR A 31 -2.72 15.86 0.19
C THR A 31 -3.21 16.72 1.34
N THR A 32 -2.39 17.69 1.72
CA THR A 32 -2.71 18.67 2.75
C THR A 32 -2.97 20.03 2.11
N SER A 33 -3.82 20.85 2.72
CA SER A 33 -4.10 22.20 2.20
C SER A 33 -2.88 23.15 2.23
N TRP A 34 -1.83 22.83 2.99
CA TRP A 34 -0.57 23.58 3.07
C TRP A 34 0.52 23.03 2.13
N GLY A 35 0.17 22.12 1.22
CA GLY A 35 1.03 21.76 0.09
C GLY A 35 1.92 20.52 0.28
N ALA A 36 1.84 19.80 1.40
CA ALA A 36 2.48 18.49 1.53
C ALA A 36 1.64 17.39 0.83
N THR A 37 2.33 16.49 0.12
CA THR A 37 1.73 15.33 -0.55
C THR A 37 2.53 14.06 -0.28
N ASP A 38 1.84 12.98 0.06
CA ASP A 38 2.48 11.70 0.38
C ASP A 38 1.82 10.55 -0.35
N ILE A 39 2.61 9.59 -0.79
CA ILE A 39 2.16 8.35 -1.40
C ILE A 39 2.54 7.16 -0.52
N GLY A 40 1.53 6.41 -0.09
CA GLY A 40 1.68 5.14 0.62
C GLY A 40 1.21 3.96 -0.23
N LEU A 41 1.88 2.82 -0.09
CA LEU A 41 1.45 1.52 -0.58
C LEU A 41 1.24 0.58 0.59
N VAL A 42 0.12 -0.14 0.58
CA VAL A 42 -0.24 -1.15 1.58
C VAL A 42 -0.62 -2.42 0.86
N SER A 43 -0.10 -3.55 1.36
CA SER A 43 -0.50 -4.87 0.92
C SER A 43 -0.94 -5.71 2.10
N VAL A 44 -1.99 -6.50 1.89
CA VAL A 44 -2.41 -7.55 2.82
C VAL A 44 -2.43 -8.86 2.05
N GLY A 45 -1.65 -9.83 2.53
CA GLY A 45 -1.59 -11.19 2.00
C GLY A 45 -1.79 -12.22 3.09
N ARG A 46 -2.19 -13.42 2.68
CA ARG A 46 -2.40 -14.55 3.60
C ARG A 46 -1.61 -15.76 3.11
N ASP A 47 -1.06 -16.47 4.08
CA ASP A 47 -0.48 -17.80 3.97
C ASP A 47 -1.02 -18.66 5.12
N GLY A 48 -1.99 -19.53 4.82
CA GLY A 48 -2.63 -20.37 5.84
C GLY A 48 -3.25 -19.54 6.98
N ARG A 49 -2.79 -19.72 8.22
CA ARG A 49 -3.30 -18.96 9.38
C ARG A 49 -2.60 -17.62 9.60
N THR A 50 -1.60 -17.29 8.78
CA THR A 50 -0.78 -16.10 8.93
C THR A 50 -1.23 -15.02 7.95
N VAL A 51 -1.39 -13.80 8.48
CA VAL A 51 -1.68 -12.60 7.67
C VAL A 51 -0.46 -11.70 7.70
N THR A 52 0.02 -11.33 6.52
CA THR A 52 1.16 -10.43 6.35
C THR A 52 0.66 -9.08 5.87
N VAL A 53 1.00 -8.03 6.61
CA VAL A 53 0.77 -6.64 6.21
C VAL A 53 2.10 -6.01 5.85
N VAL A 54 2.22 -5.52 4.62
CA VAL A 54 3.40 -4.78 4.16
C VAL A 54 2.99 -3.34 3.92
N GLN A 55 3.79 -2.39 4.42
CA GLN A 55 3.55 -0.96 4.25
C GLN A 55 4.82 -0.28 3.77
N TRP A 56 4.65 0.70 2.89
CA TRP A 56 5.71 1.57 2.39
C TRP A 56 5.13 2.96 2.12
N GLY A 57 5.94 4.00 2.22
CA GLY A 57 5.52 5.33 1.81
C GLY A 57 6.66 6.32 1.65
N GLN A 58 6.39 7.38 0.91
CA GLN A 58 7.28 8.53 0.73
C GLN A 58 6.49 9.80 0.42
N MET A 59 7.15 10.96 0.51
CA MET A 59 6.63 12.20 -0.05
C MET A 59 6.55 12.07 -1.57
N GLY A 60 5.44 12.51 -2.16
CA GLY A 60 5.21 12.41 -3.60
C GLY A 60 3.75 12.11 -3.94
N THR A 61 3.55 11.58 -5.13
CA THR A 61 2.24 11.32 -5.74
C THR A 61 2.13 9.86 -6.20
N PHE A 62 1.02 9.50 -6.85
CA PHE A 62 0.88 8.18 -7.47
C PHE A 62 1.92 7.87 -8.54
N GLU A 63 2.57 8.87 -9.13
CA GLU A 63 3.62 8.69 -10.14
C GLU A 63 4.92 8.18 -9.49
N ASP A 64 5.13 8.51 -8.22
CA ASP A 64 6.31 8.10 -7.45
C ASP A 64 6.13 6.72 -6.79
N ALA A 65 4.93 6.13 -6.91
CA ALA A 65 4.63 4.84 -6.32
C ALA A 65 5.49 3.72 -6.94
N ARG A 66 6.31 3.06 -6.12
CA ARG A 66 7.14 1.91 -6.52
C ARG A 66 6.34 0.62 -6.60
N VAL A 67 5.27 0.61 -7.40
CA VAL A 67 4.26 -0.48 -7.41
C VAL A 67 4.87 -1.83 -7.78
N ALA A 68 5.74 -1.88 -8.79
CA ALA A 68 6.35 -3.13 -9.23
C ALA A 68 7.26 -3.74 -8.15
N ASP A 69 8.16 -2.93 -7.61
CA ASP A 69 9.08 -3.34 -6.53
C ASP A 69 8.30 -3.76 -5.28
N PHE A 70 7.27 -2.99 -4.90
CA PHE A 70 6.44 -3.29 -3.75
C PHE A 70 5.64 -4.59 -3.90
N LYS A 71 5.17 -4.91 -5.12
CA LYS A 71 4.55 -6.22 -5.40
C LYS A 71 5.54 -7.36 -5.25
N ALA A 72 6.80 -7.18 -5.65
CA ALA A 72 7.85 -8.18 -5.44
C ALA A 72 8.15 -8.35 -3.94
N THR A 73 8.28 -7.26 -3.19
CA THR A 73 8.43 -7.30 -1.71
C THR A 73 7.27 -8.01 -1.05
N THR A 74 6.04 -7.72 -1.48
CA THR A 74 4.83 -8.40 -0.98
C THR A 74 4.92 -9.91 -1.19
N ALA A 75 5.26 -10.36 -2.40
CA ALA A 75 5.37 -11.78 -2.70
C ALA A 75 6.45 -12.47 -1.84
N THR A 76 7.59 -11.81 -1.62
CA THR A 76 8.63 -12.34 -0.73
C THR A 76 8.15 -12.40 0.72
N ALA A 77 7.52 -11.35 1.23
CA ALA A 77 7.08 -11.27 2.62
C ALA A 77 5.96 -12.25 2.96
N VAL A 78 5.02 -12.49 2.04
CA VAL A 78 3.93 -13.47 2.27
C VAL A 78 4.49 -14.89 2.28
N ARG A 79 5.33 -15.24 1.31
CA ARG A 79 5.94 -16.57 1.19
C ARG A 79 6.95 -16.90 2.30
N ALA A 80 7.55 -15.90 2.95
CA ALA A 80 8.60 -16.14 3.94
C ALA A 80 8.09 -16.74 5.27
N LEU A 81 6.78 -16.91 5.45
CA LEU A 81 6.20 -17.26 6.75
C LEU A 81 5.75 -18.73 6.87
N TYR A 82 5.85 -19.53 5.80
CA TYR A 82 5.76 -21.01 5.84
C TYR A 82 6.73 -21.71 4.87
#